data_AF-A0AA42YII6-F1
#
_entry.id   AF-A0AA42YII6-F1
#
_cell.length_a   1.000
_cell.length_b   1.000
_cell.length_c   1.000
_cell.angle_alpha   90.00
_cell.angle_beta   90.00
_cell.angle_gamma   90.00
#
_symmetry.space_group_name_H-M   'P 1'
#
loop_
_entity.id
_entity.type
_entity.pdbx_description
1 polymer ?
#
loop_
_entity_poly.entity_id
_entity_poly.type
_entity_poly.pdbx_seq_one_letter_code
_entity_poly.pdbx_strand_id
1 'polypeptide(L)'
;MLVATGISHGAESEFLGPNRERLTVWSRDGSDLTCELRTEAGTFHADTRLADGVHRGPLTARREDSEETPVVGELFLRIVAGDAGEAIVILAGRGTDPVAPDPSGTYRRLDRGARLQLARERHGEADAALNAAYRRVMDLLPEGGRADLRQRQWDWIEYRDSIAALQAELDEEANGDPGTSARYWESLAELTEARTGFLETYGRGNPKGRIDGLWVDEAGGRMVLSLATGPAGDAGLRFDISVARGPSNHPGEIQGFAPFADPERRLAVFLDTDPEAAVDGKAARIEFLFDGERMEVRAENTDYYHGARAYFDGTFFREGPLNGESSPGRAKDPNLNSARGDPAPDRPAGRTDTRRKA
;
A
#
# COMPACT_ATOMS: atom_id res chain seq x y z
N MET A 1 17.52 -31.58 16.12
CA MET A 1 18.83 -31.76 15.46
C MET A 1 18.57 -31.69 13.97
N LEU A 2 18.78 -30.51 13.38
CA LEU A 2 18.44 -30.25 11.98
C LEU A 2 19.58 -30.76 11.08
N VAL A 3 19.25 -31.60 10.10
CA VAL A 3 20.17 -32.02 9.04
C VAL A 3 19.72 -31.33 7.76
N ALA A 4 20.51 -30.36 7.31
CA ALA A 4 20.38 -29.78 5.97
C ALA A 4 21.23 -30.64 5.01
N THR A 5 20.59 -31.38 4.11
CA THR A 5 21.29 -32.09 3.04
C THR A 5 20.71 -31.77 1.68
N GLY A 6 21.56 -31.18 0.82
CA GLY A 6 21.42 -31.02 -0.63
C GLY A 6 20.36 -30.00 -1.04
N ILE A 7 20.65 -28.86 -1.65
CA ILE A 7 21.56 -28.53 -2.75
C ILE A 7 22.14 -27.13 -2.46
N SER A 8 23.32 -26.82 -3.02
CA SER A 8 24.10 -25.58 -2.81
C SER A 8 23.27 -24.33 -2.49
N HIS A 9 23.75 -23.52 -1.53
CA HIS A 9 23.20 -22.31 -0.88
C HIS A 9 22.44 -22.62 0.42
N GLY A 10 23.01 -22.21 1.56
CA GLY A 10 22.54 -22.60 2.89
C GLY A 10 21.33 -21.81 3.39
N ALA A 11 20.95 -22.04 4.64
CA ALA A 11 20.04 -21.19 5.41
C ALA A 11 20.47 -21.23 6.88
N GLU A 12 20.26 -20.15 7.61
CA GLU A 12 20.50 -20.06 9.06
C GLU A 12 19.23 -19.64 9.81
N SER A 13 18.99 -20.23 10.98
CA SER A 13 17.83 -19.95 11.83
C SER A 13 18.28 -19.43 13.20
N GLU A 14 17.65 -18.35 13.66
CA GLU A 14 17.89 -17.75 14.99
C GLU A 14 16.57 -17.62 15.76
N PHE A 15 16.53 -18.13 17.00
CA PHE A 15 15.36 -18.04 17.88
C PHE A 15 15.34 -16.70 18.62
N LEU A 16 14.27 -15.91 18.49
CA LEU A 16 14.18 -14.54 19.03
C LEU A 16 13.22 -14.41 20.23
N GLY A 17 12.67 -15.50 20.72
CA GLY A 17 11.77 -15.55 21.88
C GLY A 17 10.47 -16.32 21.62
N PRO A 18 9.54 -16.37 22.60
CA PRO A 18 8.29 -17.10 22.44
C PRO A 18 7.48 -16.53 21.27
N ASN A 19 7.22 -17.38 20.28
CA ASN A 19 6.50 -17.07 19.03
C ASN A 19 7.24 -16.17 18.03
N ARG A 20 8.58 -16.11 18.08
CA ARG A 20 9.39 -15.37 17.10
C ARG A 20 10.63 -16.15 16.70
N GLU A 21 10.70 -16.49 15.42
CA GLU A 21 11.87 -17.08 14.80
C GLU A 21 12.27 -16.27 13.57
N ARG A 22 13.57 -16.21 13.36
CA ARG A 22 14.21 -15.54 12.23
C ARG A 22 14.80 -16.61 11.34
N LEU A 23 14.37 -16.65 10.09
CA LEU A 23 15.00 -17.46 9.06
C LEU A 23 15.73 -16.55 8.08
N THR A 24 16.98 -16.85 7.78
CA THR A 24 17.76 -16.15 6.76
C THR A 24 17.88 -17.02 5.51
N VAL A 25 17.31 -16.54 4.40
CA VAL A 25 17.47 -17.07 3.02
C VAL A 25 18.46 -16.15 2.30
N TRP A 26 19.10 -16.57 1.21
CA TRP A 26 20.04 -15.72 0.44
C TRP A 26 19.64 -15.65 -1.04
N SER A 27 19.68 -14.46 -1.65
CA SER A 27 19.65 -14.28 -3.11
C SER A 27 20.81 -13.43 -3.57
N ARG A 28 21.67 -13.99 -4.42
CA ARG A 28 22.92 -13.34 -4.83
C ARG A 28 22.74 -12.28 -5.92
N ASP A 29 21.59 -12.27 -6.60
CA ASP A 29 21.34 -11.48 -7.81
C ASP A 29 20.26 -10.40 -7.65
N GLY A 30 19.62 -10.32 -6.48
CA GLY A 30 18.52 -9.37 -6.25
C GLY A 30 17.23 -9.69 -7.03
N SER A 31 17.11 -10.89 -7.61
CA SER A 31 15.89 -11.30 -8.32
C SER A 31 14.71 -11.56 -7.38
N ASP A 32 13.49 -11.39 -7.91
CA ASP A 32 12.25 -11.82 -7.25
C ASP A 32 12.37 -13.27 -6.79
N LEU A 33 12.11 -13.52 -5.50
CA LEU A 33 12.05 -14.86 -4.94
C LEU A 33 10.60 -15.22 -4.64
N THR A 34 10.07 -16.21 -5.34
CA THR A 34 8.89 -16.95 -4.88
C THR A 34 9.37 -18.19 -4.14
N CYS A 35 9.02 -18.28 -2.86
CA CYS A 35 9.43 -19.35 -1.96
C CYS A 35 8.26 -20.28 -1.67
N GLU A 36 8.52 -21.59 -1.73
CA GLU A 36 7.65 -22.62 -1.19
C GLU A 36 8.19 -23.02 0.19
N LEU A 37 7.35 -22.89 1.21
CA LEU A 37 7.60 -23.33 2.59
C LEU A 37 6.79 -24.60 2.85
N ARG A 38 7.47 -25.71 3.09
CA ARG A 38 6.84 -26.97 3.53
C ARG A 38 7.03 -27.16 5.02
N THR A 39 5.94 -27.34 5.75
CA THR A 39 5.94 -27.66 7.19
C THR A 39 5.07 -28.90 7.45
N GLU A 40 5.07 -29.43 8.67
CA GLU A 40 4.12 -30.49 9.06
C GLU A 40 2.65 -30.05 8.94
N ALA A 41 2.40 -28.74 8.94
CA ALA A 41 1.06 -28.16 8.83
C ALA A 41 0.58 -28.01 7.36
N GLY A 42 1.47 -28.11 6.38
CA GLY A 42 1.14 -28.00 4.96
C GLY A 42 2.19 -27.24 4.14
N THR A 43 1.82 -26.90 2.90
CA THR A 43 2.65 -26.11 1.99
C THR A 43 2.14 -24.69 1.91
N PHE A 44 3.04 -23.73 2.05
CA PHE A 44 2.78 -22.30 2.03
C PHE A 44 3.59 -21.68 0.90
N HIS A 45 3.00 -20.73 0.17
CA HIS A 45 3.70 -20.01 -0.89
C HIS A 45 3.81 -18.54 -0.50
N ALA A 46 5.02 -18.00 -0.62
CA ALA A 46 5.33 -16.62 -0.31
C ALA A 46 5.99 -15.97 -1.53
N ASP A 47 5.41 -14.89 -2.03
CA ASP A 47 6.04 -14.07 -3.07
C ASP A 47 6.77 -12.90 -2.42
N THR A 48 7.99 -12.63 -2.87
CA THR A 48 8.88 -11.67 -2.22
C THR A 48 9.40 -10.67 -3.24
N ARG A 49 8.87 -9.45 -3.16
CA ARG A 49 9.38 -8.29 -3.88
C ARG A 49 10.39 -7.60 -2.97
N LEU A 50 11.67 -7.74 -3.27
CA LEU A 50 12.75 -7.04 -2.58
C LEU A 50 12.93 -5.64 -3.17
N ALA A 51 11.92 -4.79 -3.00
CA ALA A 51 12.05 -3.35 -3.14
C ALA A 51 11.71 -2.73 -1.77
N ASP A 52 12.76 -2.53 -0.98
CA ASP A 52 12.85 -1.42 -0.01
C ASP A 52 12.07 -1.51 1.31
N GLY A 53 11.47 -2.65 1.65
CA GLY A 53 11.18 -2.99 3.05
C GLY A 53 9.77 -3.47 3.35
N VAL A 54 9.71 -4.61 4.05
CA VAL A 54 8.54 -5.18 4.75
C VAL A 54 7.29 -5.33 3.89
N HIS A 55 7.16 -6.49 3.22
CA HIS A 55 5.88 -6.89 2.65
C HIS A 55 4.90 -7.32 3.76
N ARG A 56 3.63 -6.91 3.65
CA ARG A 56 2.53 -7.35 4.52
C ARG A 56 1.40 -7.80 3.59
N GLY A 57 1.22 -9.11 3.45
CA GLY A 57 0.17 -9.69 2.64
C GLY A 57 -0.29 -11.02 3.23
N PRO A 58 -1.54 -11.45 2.96
CA PRO A 58 -2.05 -12.73 3.43
C PRO A 58 -1.24 -13.87 2.77
N LEU A 59 -0.79 -14.82 3.57
CA LEU A 59 -0.20 -16.07 3.07
C LEU A 59 -1.31 -17.09 2.86
N THR A 60 -1.39 -17.67 1.66
CA THR A 60 -2.29 -18.77 1.35
C THR A 60 -1.63 -20.09 1.76
N ALA A 61 -2.31 -20.83 2.65
CA ALA A 61 -1.91 -22.15 3.11
C ALA A 61 -2.70 -23.22 2.37
N ARG A 62 -2.04 -24.25 1.85
CA ARG A 62 -2.70 -25.42 1.27
C ARG A 62 -2.22 -26.69 1.98
N ARG A 63 -3.15 -27.44 2.55
CA ARG A 63 -2.87 -28.73 3.18
C ARG A 63 -3.28 -29.83 2.20
N GLU A 64 -2.32 -30.68 1.79
CA GLU A 64 -2.56 -31.70 0.74
C GLU A 64 -3.60 -32.76 1.16
N ASP A 65 -3.84 -32.95 2.47
CA ASP A 65 -4.55 -34.14 2.98
C ASP A 65 -5.75 -33.86 3.92
N SER A 66 -6.32 -32.65 4.00
CA SER A 66 -7.50 -32.41 4.86
C SER A 66 -8.52 -31.45 4.26
N GLU A 67 -9.81 -31.62 4.61
CA GLU A 67 -10.87 -30.65 4.34
C GLU A 67 -10.41 -29.24 4.73
N GLU A 68 -10.57 -28.30 3.79
CA GLU A 68 -10.10 -26.92 3.84
C GLU A 68 -10.47 -26.26 5.17
N THR A 69 -9.52 -26.22 6.11
CA THR A 69 -9.67 -25.44 7.34
C THR A 69 -8.80 -24.20 7.19
N PRO A 70 -9.39 -23.00 7.05
CA PRO A 70 -8.61 -21.78 6.93
C PRO A 70 -7.78 -21.57 8.19
N VAL A 71 -6.48 -21.33 8.04
CA VAL A 71 -5.64 -20.87 9.15
C VAL A 71 -6.10 -19.44 9.47
N VAL A 72 -6.78 -19.25 10.60
CA VAL A 72 -7.23 -17.93 11.06
C VAL A 72 -6.08 -17.23 11.78
N GLY A 73 -5.36 -16.36 11.07
CA GLY A 73 -4.34 -15.49 11.64
C GLY A 73 -3.65 -14.64 10.58
N GLU A 74 -3.27 -13.41 10.92
CA GLU A 74 -2.39 -12.61 10.07
C GLU A 74 -0.95 -13.13 10.22
N LEU A 75 -0.42 -13.76 9.18
CA LEU A 75 1.00 -14.12 9.12
C LEU A 75 1.75 -13.01 8.38
N PHE A 76 2.61 -12.30 9.09
CA PHE A 76 3.47 -11.28 8.50
C PHE A 76 4.77 -11.94 8.03
N LEU A 77 5.10 -11.74 6.75
CA LEU A 77 6.37 -12.11 6.17
C LEU A 77 7.25 -10.86 6.07
N ARG A 78 8.09 -10.61 7.07
CA ARG A 78 9.06 -9.51 6.96
C ARG A 78 10.34 -10.05 6.35
N ILE A 79 10.74 -9.49 5.21
CA ILE A 79 12.02 -9.77 4.56
C ILE A 79 12.96 -8.59 4.74
N VAL A 80 14.13 -8.85 5.32
CA VAL A 80 15.16 -7.84 5.54
C VAL A 80 16.37 -8.21 4.72
N ALA A 81 16.88 -7.27 3.92
CA ALA A 81 18.17 -7.39 3.25
C ALA A 81 19.29 -7.41 4.30
N GLY A 82 20.02 -8.51 4.41
CA GLY A 82 21.26 -8.60 5.19
C GLY A 82 22.46 -8.11 4.40
N ASP A 83 23.57 -7.85 5.09
CA ASP A 83 24.78 -7.20 4.57
C ASP A 83 25.49 -7.97 3.42
N ALA A 84 25.01 -9.17 3.07
CA ALA A 84 25.60 -10.05 2.05
C ALA A 84 24.59 -10.55 0.97
N GLY A 85 23.46 -9.88 0.76
CA GLY A 85 22.39 -10.36 -0.15
C GLY A 85 21.50 -11.42 0.51
N GLU A 86 21.36 -11.34 1.83
CA GLU A 86 20.51 -12.22 2.62
C GLU A 86 19.07 -11.69 2.62
N ALA A 87 18.09 -12.52 2.27
CA ALA A 87 16.67 -12.33 2.47
C ALA A 87 16.22 -12.99 3.79
N ILE A 88 16.06 -12.21 4.85
CA ILE A 88 15.64 -12.74 6.15
C ILE A 88 14.12 -12.87 6.22
N VAL A 89 13.56 -14.07 6.05
CA VAL A 89 12.15 -14.39 6.26
C VAL A 89 11.82 -14.44 7.76
N ILE A 90 11.03 -13.48 8.23
CA ILE A 90 10.44 -13.50 9.58
C ILE A 90 8.96 -13.79 9.44
N LEU A 91 8.50 -14.92 10.00
CA LEU A 91 7.09 -15.24 10.13
C LEU A 91 6.60 -14.76 11.50
N ALA A 92 5.66 -13.83 11.53
CA ALA A 92 5.02 -13.40 12.77
C ALA A 92 3.50 -13.60 12.68
N GLY A 93 2.92 -14.40 13.57
CA GLY A 93 1.47 -14.56 13.68
C GLY A 93 0.86 -13.52 14.62
N ARG A 94 -0.23 -12.85 14.22
CA ARG A 94 -1.17 -12.16 15.13
C ARG A 94 -2.39 -13.07 15.34
N GLY A 95 -2.52 -13.63 16.54
CA GLY A 95 -3.66 -14.43 16.98
C GLY A 95 -3.50 -14.89 18.43
N THR A 96 -4.63 -15.15 19.11
CA THR A 96 -4.66 -15.69 20.49
C THR A 96 -4.57 -17.21 20.53
N ASP A 97 -4.64 -17.90 19.39
CA ASP A 97 -4.45 -19.35 19.28
C ASP A 97 -3.09 -19.69 18.65
N PRO A 98 -2.23 -20.46 19.34
CA PRO A 98 -0.87 -20.71 18.92
C PRO A 98 -0.80 -22.02 18.13
N VAL A 99 -1.18 -21.98 16.86
CA VAL A 99 -0.40 -22.75 15.89
C VAL A 99 0.45 -21.73 15.16
N ALA A 100 1.48 -21.24 15.86
CA ALA A 100 2.56 -20.55 15.18
C ALA A 100 3.08 -21.56 14.14
N PRO A 101 3.00 -21.25 12.83
CA PRO A 101 3.52 -22.18 11.83
C PRO A 101 4.98 -22.40 12.16
N ASP A 102 5.37 -23.68 12.31
CA ASP A 102 6.75 -24.05 12.54
C ASP A 102 7.59 -23.50 11.37
N PRO A 103 8.47 -22.52 11.61
CA PRO A 103 9.33 -21.93 10.60
C PRO A 103 10.41 -22.92 10.15
N SER A 104 10.56 -24.03 10.87
CA SER A 104 11.37 -25.17 10.49
C SER A 104 10.74 -25.87 9.27
N GLY A 105 11.10 -25.35 8.11
CA GLY A 105 10.70 -25.87 6.82
C GLY A 105 11.85 -25.78 5.83
N THR A 106 11.79 -26.60 4.79
CA THR A 106 12.73 -26.47 3.67
C THR A 106 12.16 -25.47 2.69
N TYR A 107 12.96 -24.47 2.35
CA TYR A 107 12.61 -23.45 1.37
C TYR A 107 13.28 -23.82 0.06
N ARG A 108 12.51 -23.85 -1.03
CA ARG A 108 13.08 -23.91 -2.37
C ARG A 108 12.52 -22.78 -3.21
N ARG A 109 13.40 -22.23 -4.05
CA ARG A 109 12.98 -21.39 -5.17
C ARG A 109 12.18 -22.26 -6.14
N LEU A 110 11.01 -21.79 -6.54
CA LEU A 110 10.26 -22.43 -7.61
C LEU A 110 11.01 -22.24 -8.93
N ASP A 111 11.06 -23.29 -9.76
CA ASP A 111 11.49 -23.12 -11.14
C ASP A 111 10.47 -22.27 -11.91
N ARG A 112 10.91 -21.72 -13.05
CA ARG A 112 10.10 -20.82 -13.87
C ARG A 112 8.73 -21.42 -14.24
N GLY A 113 8.67 -22.70 -14.57
CA GLY A 113 7.43 -23.37 -14.95
C GLY A 113 6.46 -23.47 -13.78
N ALA A 114 6.97 -23.86 -12.61
CA ALA A 114 6.19 -23.92 -11.38
C ALA A 114 5.68 -22.52 -10.94
N ARG A 115 6.52 -21.48 -11.03
CA ARG A 115 6.11 -20.09 -10.73
C ARG A 115 4.99 -19.61 -11.66
N LEU A 116 5.14 -19.84 -12.98
CA LEU A 116 4.12 -19.47 -13.96
C LEU A 116 2.78 -20.20 -13.70
N GLN A 117 2.83 -21.49 -13.38
CA GLN A 117 1.62 -22.25 -13.05
C GLN A 117 0.93 -21.69 -11.81
N LEU A 118 1.68 -21.44 -10.73
CA LEU A 118 1.14 -20.87 -9.50
C LEU A 118 0.51 -19.49 -9.73
N ALA A 119 1.16 -18.63 -10.52
CA ALA A 119 0.64 -17.32 -10.86
C ALA A 119 -0.69 -17.39 -11.64
N ARG A 120 -0.82 -18.35 -12.57
CA ARG A 120 -2.07 -18.62 -13.30
C ARG A 120 -3.19 -19.10 -12.39
N GLU A 121 -2.87 -20.03 -11.48
CA GLU A 121 -3.83 -20.55 -10.51
C GLU A 121 -4.37 -19.42 -9.61
N ARG A 122 -3.46 -18.60 -9.05
CA ARG A 122 -3.83 -17.42 -8.25
C ARG A 122 -4.71 -16.44 -9.03
N HIS A 123 -4.35 -16.13 -10.28
CA HIS A 123 -5.19 -15.27 -11.11
C HIS A 123 -6.58 -15.88 -11.35
N GLY A 124 -6.69 -17.18 -11.59
CA GLY A 124 -7.98 -17.87 -11.74
C GLY A 124 -8.86 -17.76 -10.49
N GLU A 125 -8.28 -17.90 -9.30
CA GLU A 125 -8.97 -17.70 -8.02
C GLU A 125 -9.42 -16.24 -7.84
N ALA A 126 -8.53 -15.28 -8.12
CA ALA A 126 -8.83 -13.86 -8.04
C ALA A 126 -9.97 -13.45 -9.00
N ASP A 127 -9.95 -13.92 -10.25
CA ASP A 127 -10.98 -13.62 -11.24
C ASP A 127 -12.34 -14.23 -10.85
N ALA A 128 -12.35 -15.43 -10.29
CA ALA A 128 -13.57 -16.03 -9.75
C ALA A 128 -14.15 -15.18 -8.59
N ALA A 129 -13.30 -14.71 -7.69
CA ALA A 129 -13.69 -13.82 -6.59
C ALA A 129 -14.24 -12.48 -7.09
N LEU A 130 -13.56 -11.85 -8.06
CA LEU A 130 -14.00 -10.61 -8.71
C LEU A 130 -15.38 -10.77 -9.33
N ASN A 131 -15.59 -11.83 -10.11
CA ASN A 131 -16.86 -12.11 -10.77
C ASN A 131 -18.00 -12.34 -9.77
N ALA A 132 -17.70 -12.92 -8.60
CA ALA A 132 -18.66 -13.08 -7.52
C ALA A 132 -19.01 -11.74 -6.86
N ALA A 133 -18.01 -10.91 -6.55
CA ALA A 133 -18.21 -9.56 -6.01
C ALA A 133 -19.00 -8.68 -6.96
N TYR A 134 -18.64 -8.67 -8.24
CA TYR A 134 -19.33 -7.93 -9.30
C TYR A 134 -20.82 -8.26 -9.36
N ARG A 135 -21.18 -9.56 -9.35
CA ARG A 135 -22.58 -10.00 -9.34
C ARG A 135 -23.33 -9.47 -8.11
N ARG A 136 -22.75 -9.57 -6.91
CA ARG A 136 -23.34 -9.02 -5.68
C ARG A 136 -23.62 -7.52 -5.80
N VAL A 137 -22.67 -6.75 -6.33
CA VAL A 137 -22.85 -5.29 -6.48
C VAL A 137 -23.91 -4.96 -7.53
N MET A 138 -23.94 -5.69 -8.65
CA MET A 138 -24.96 -5.51 -9.68
C MET A 138 -26.38 -5.71 -9.14
N ASP A 139 -26.57 -6.65 -8.21
CA ASP A 139 -27.87 -6.89 -7.57
C ASP A 139 -28.31 -5.72 -6.67
N LEU A 140 -27.37 -4.96 -6.09
CA LEU A 140 -27.63 -3.83 -5.21
C LEU A 140 -27.94 -2.52 -5.96
N LEU A 141 -27.42 -2.36 -7.18
CA LEU A 141 -27.50 -1.09 -7.91
C LEU A 141 -28.83 -0.93 -8.69
N PRO A 142 -29.37 0.29 -8.79
CA PRO A 142 -30.45 0.60 -9.73
C PRO A 142 -29.95 0.50 -11.18
N GLU A 143 -30.86 0.42 -12.16
CA GLU A 143 -30.49 0.17 -13.57
C GLU A 143 -29.46 1.17 -14.13
N GLY A 144 -29.59 2.47 -13.81
CA GLY A 144 -28.60 3.47 -14.20
C GLY A 144 -27.21 3.20 -13.62
N GLY A 145 -27.13 2.79 -12.35
CA GLY A 145 -25.89 2.40 -11.71
C GLY A 145 -25.29 1.11 -12.26
N ARG A 146 -26.14 0.15 -12.67
CA ARG A 146 -25.69 -1.09 -13.33
C ARG A 146 -25.05 -0.85 -14.69
N ALA A 147 -25.66 0.01 -15.51
CA ALA A 147 -25.12 0.36 -16.82
C ALA A 147 -23.76 1.06 -16.70
N ASP A 148 -23.66 1.99 -15.76
CA ASP A 148 -22.42 2.71 -15.46
C ASP A 148 -21.33 1.79 -14.89
N LEU A 149 -21.66 0.91 -13.93
CA LEU A 149 -20.71 -0.07 -13.39
C LEU A 149 -20.24 -1.09 -14.45
N ARG A 150 -21.12 -1.50 -15.37
CA ARG A 150 -20.71 -2.34 -16.53
C ARG A 150 -19.62 -1.64 -17.31
N GLN A 151 -19.84 -0.40 -17.75
CA GLN A 151 -18.85 0.33 -18.54
C GLN A 151 -17.53 0.47 -17.80
N ARG A 152 -17.57 0.92 -16.53
CA ARG A 152 -16.35 1.06 -15.71
C ARG A 152 -15.62 -0.27 -15.50
N GLN A 153 -16.34 -1.38 -15.41
CA GLN A 153 -15.73 -2.71 -15.32
C GLN A 153 -15.03 -3.13 -16.62
N TRP A 154 -15.59 -2.79 -17.79
CA TRP A 154 -14.93 -3.00 -19.08
C TRP A 154 -13.66 -2.16 -19.20
N ASP A 155 -13.74 -0.86 -18.93
CA ASP A 155 -12.59 0.06 -18.99
C ASP A 155 -11.46 -0.40 -18.03
N TRP A 156 -11.83 -0.89 -16.84
CA TRP A 156 -10.87 -1.44 -15.88
C TRP A 156 -10.20 -2.74 -16.37
N ILE A 157 -10.92 -3.63 -17.07
CA ILE A 157 -10.31 -4.86 -17.65
C ILE A 157 -9.25 -4.47 -18.69
N GLU A 158 -9.56 -3.52 -19.57
CA GLU A 158 -8.61 -3.02 -20.57
C GLU A 158 -7.36 -2.41 -19.90
N TYR A 159 -7.57 -1.58 -18.88
CA TYR A 159 -6.49 -1.03 -18.07
C TYR A 159 -5.65 -2.14 -17.42
N ARG A 160 -6.27 -3.09 -16.71
CA ARG A 160 -5.61 -4.21 -16.03
C ARG A 160 -4.71 -4.98 -16.99
N ASP A 161 -5.26 -5.37 -18.13
CA ASP A 161 -4.56 -6.20 -19.10
C ASP A 161 -3.39 -5.41 -19.72
N SER A 162 -3.56 -4.11 -19.97
CA SER A 162 -2.48 -3.24 -20.46
C SER A 162 -1.33 -3.07 -19.46
N ILE A 163 -1.63 -2.88 -18.18
CA ILE A 163 -0.62 -2.73 -17.12
C ILE A 163 0.12 -4.06 -16.91
N ALA A 164 -0.61 -5.18 -16.85
CA ALA A 164 0.01 -6.49 -16.71
C ALA A 164 0.95 -6.80 -17.89
N ALA A 165 0.55 -6.47 -19.13
CA ALA A 165 1.40 -6.63 -20.31
C ALA A 165 2.67 -5.78 -20.21
N LEU A 166 2.55 -4.50 -19.85
CA LEU A 166 3.70 -3.62 -19.66
C LEU A 166 4.65 -4.13 -18.57
N GLN A 167 4.11 -4.62 -17.45
CA GLN A 167 4.94 -5.21 -16.38
C GLN A 167 5.69 -6.45 -16.85
N ALA A 168 5.11 -7.23 -17.76
CA ALA A 168 5.76 -8.38 -18.37
C ALA A 168 6.84 -7.98 -19.39
N GLU A 169 6.73 -6.82 -20.05
CA GLU A 169 7.79 -6.32 -20.96
C GLU A 169 9.09 -5.97 -20.22
N LEU A 170 8.99 -5.62 -18.93
CA LEU A 170 10.14 -5.41 -18.06
C LEU A 170 10.80 -6.72 -17.59
N ASP A 171 10.14 -7.85 -17.84
CA ASP A 171 10.59 -9.18 -17.48
C ASP A 171 11.17 -9.88 -18.72
N GLU A 172 12.47 -10.19 -18.69
CA GLU A 172 13.17 -10.89 -19.77
C GLU A 172 12.52 -12.25 -20.10
N GLU A 173 11.75 -12.83 -19.18
CA GLU A 173 11.05 -14.09 -19.37
C GLU A 173 9.94 -14.01 -20.43
N ALA A 174 9.35 -12.85 -20.70
CA ALA A 174 8.18 -12.76 -21.56
C ALA A 174 8.43 -13.20 -23.01
N ASN A 175 9.66 -13.12 -23.54
CA ASN A 175 10.00 -13.55 -24.91
C ASN A 175 9.04 -13.02 -26.00
N GLY A 176 8.43 -11.85 -25.80
CA GLY A 176 7.43 -11.26 -26.70
C GLY A 176 5.99 -11.80 -26.55
N ASP A 177 5.74 -12.77 -25.68
CA ASP A 177 4.40 -13.22 -25.27
C ASP A 177 4.23 -13.05 -23.75
N PRO A 178 3.52 -11.99 -23.30
CA PRO A 178 3.25 -11.75 -21.89
C PRO A 178 2.65 -12.97 -21.16
N GLY A 179 1.86 -13.80 -21.86
CA GLY A 179 1.24 -14.99 -21.29
C GLY A 179 2.21 -16.07 -20.82
N THR A 180 3.50 -15.98 -21.20
CA THR A 180 4.59 -16.88 -20.77
C THR A 180 5.42 -16.37 -19.60
N SER A 181 5.20 -15.14 -19.17
CA SER A 181 5.84 -14.53 -17.99
C SER A 181 4.97 -14.77 -16.75
N ALA A 182 5.59 -15.22 -15.65
CA ALA A 182 4.89 -15.28 -14.37
C ALA A 182 4.46 -13.88 -13.90
N ARG A 183 5.27 -12.86 -14.18
CA ARG A 183 5.02 -11.46 -13.83
C ARG A 183 3.72 -10.92 -14.41
N TYR A 184 3.37 -11.32 -15.63
CA TYR A 184 2.08 -10.97 -16.25
C TYR A 184 0.91 -11.46 -15.39
N TRP A 185 0.89 -12.76 -15.06
CA TRP A 185 -0.21 -13.38 -14.31
C TRP A 185 -0.27 -12.92 -12.86
N GLU A 186 0.88 -12.70 -12.22
CA GLU A 186 0.96 -12.08 -10.89
C GLU A 186 0.34 -10.68 -10.88
N SER A 187 0.67 -9.87 -11.90
CA SER A 187 0.11 -8.52 -12.04
C SER A 187 -1.40 -8.55 -12.29
N LEU A 188 -1.89 -9.49 -13.12
CA LEU A 188 -3.33 -9.68 -13.31
C LEU A 188 -4.03 -10.06 -12.00
N ALA A 189 -3.45 -10.98 -11.21
CA ALA A 189 -4.02 -11.41 -9.93
C ALA A 189 -4.11 -10.24 -8.94
N GLU A 190 -3.03 -9.49 -8.75
CA GLU A 190 -2.99 -8.37 -7.78
C GLU A 190 -3.97 -7.26 -8.12
N LEU A 191 -4.02 -6.84 -9.38
CA LEU A 191 -4.97 -5.83 -9.83
C LEU A 191 -6.41 -6.32 -9.66
N THR A 192 -6.66 -7.60 -9.94
CA THR A 192 -7.98 -8.24 -9.79
C THR A 192 -8.42 -8.34 -8.32
N GLU A 193 -7.50 -8.68 -7.42
CA GLU A 193 -7.73 -8.68 -5.96
C GLU A 193 -8.04 -7.26 -5.47
N ALA A 194 -7.28 -6.25 -5.91
CA ALA A 194 -7.53 -4.85 -5.56
C ALA A 194 -8.92 -4.37 -6.03
N ARG A 195 -9.31 -4.71 -7.27
CA ARG A 195 -10.64 -4.41 -7.79
C ARG A 195 -11.75 -5.14 -7.05
N THR A 196 -11.50 -6.38 -6.63
CA THR A 196 -12.44 -7.14 -5.81
C THR A 196 -12.69 -6.42 -4.48
N GLY A 197 -11.62 -6.01 -3.79
CA GLY A 197 -11.72 -5.22 -2.55
C GLY A 197 -12.50 -3.91 -2.77
N PHE A 198 -12.22 -3.21 -3.86
CA PHE A 198 -12.96 -2.02 -4.27
C PHE A 198 -14.47 -2.30 -4.44
N LEU A 199 -14.84 -3.34 -5.20
CA LEU A 199 -16.25 -3.69 -5.40
C LEU A 199 -16.94 -4.07 -4.09
N GLU A 200 -16.23 -4.69 -3.15
CA GLU A 200 -16.77 -5.02 -1.83
C GLU A 200 -17.03 -3.81 -0.94
N THR A 201 -16.54 -2.62 -1.31
CA THR A 201 -16.92 -1.37 -0.66
C THR A 201 -18.31 -0.89 -1.09
N TYR A 202 -18.80 -1.30 -2.27
CA TYR A 202 -20.16 -0.95 -2.71
C TYR A 202 -21.19 -1.53 -1.76
N GLY A 203 -22.15 -0.70 -1.36
CA GLY A 203 -23.27 -1.12 -0.52
C GLY A 203 -22.95 -1.26 0.96
N ARG A 204 -21.67 -1.17 1.39
CA ARG A 204 -21.35 -0.95 2.83
C ARG A 204 -21.90 0.39 3.31
N GLY A 205 -22.03 1.32 2.37
CA GLY A 205 -22.49 2.67 2.59
C GLY A 205 -21.49 3.49 3.39
N ASN A 206 -21.53 4.81 3.21
CA ASN A 206 -20.87 5.71 4.16
C ASN A 206 -21.89 6.03 5.26
N PRO A 207 -21.63 5.68 6.54
CA PRO A 207 -22.47 6.14 7.64
C PRO A 207 -22.67 7.66 7.49
N LYS A 208 -23.91 8.08 7.25
CA LYS A 208 -24.24 9.39 6.66
C LYS A 208 -23.38 10.52 7.23
N GLY A 209 -22.52 11.07 6.37
CA GLY A 209 -21.73 12.26 6.65
C GLY A 209 -20.44 12.04 7.43
N ARG A 210 -19.98 10.79 7.59
CA ARG A 210 -18.67 10.52 8.16
C ARG A 210 -17.58 10.72 7.10
N ILE A 211 -16.63 11.61 7.37
CA ILE A 211 -15.52 11.94 6.46
C ILE A 211 -14.26 11.15 6.83
N ASP A 212 -14.06 10.90 8.12
CA ASP A 212 -12.94 10.14 8.64
C ASP A 212 -13.04 8.65 8.25
N GLY A 213 -11.92 8.11 7.79
CA GLY A 213 -11.83 6.72 7.37
C GLY A 213 -10.71 6.43 6.38
N LEU A 214 -10.67 5.17 5.99
CA LEU A 214 -9.90 4.68 4.86
C LEU A 214 -10.77 4.78 3.61
N TRP A 215 -10.18 5.29 2.55
CA TRP A 215 -10.79 5.56 1.26
C TRP A 215 -9.97 4.89 0.17
N VAL A 216 -10.65 4.31 -0.81
CA VAL A 216 -10.03 3.60 -1.93
C VAL A 216 -10.65 4.02 -3.25
N ASP A 217 -9.88 4.08 -4.31
CA ASP A 217 -10.38 4.34 -5.66
C ASP A 217 -10.39 3.07 -6.53
N GLU A 218 -10.87 3.24 -7.76
CA GLU A 218 -11.00 2.18 -8.77
C GLU A 218 -9.69 1.63 -9.32
N ALA A 219 -8.62 2.40 -9.20
CA ALA A 219 -7.28 2.09 -9.71
C ALA A 219 -6.34 1.57 -8.59
N GLY A 220 -6.85 1.37 -7.38
CA GLY A 220 -6.08 0.86 -6.23
C GLY A 220 -5.38 1.94 -5.40
N GLY A 221 -5.62 3.22 -5.69
CA GLY A 221 -5.17 4.30 -4.83
C GLY A 221 -5.89 4.27 -3.48
N ARG A 222 -5.16 4.62 -2.44
CA ARG A 222 -5.59 4.59 -1.04
C ARG A 222 -5.44 5.97 -0.43
N MET A 223 -6.34 6.29 0.48
CA MET A 223 -6.31 7.53 1.20
C MET A 223 -6.85 7.36 2.61
N VAL A 224 -6.14 7.98 3.55
CA VAL A 224 -6.51 8.02 4.94
C VAL A 224 -6.95 9.44 5.26
N LEU A 225 -8.19 9.61 5.74
CA LEU A 225 -8.72 10.91 6.15
C LEU A 225 -9.06 10.93 7.63
N SER A 226 -8.71 12.03 8.29
CA SER A 226 -9.17 12.34 9.65
C SER A 226 -9.55 13.81 9.77
N LEU A 227 -10.62 14.10 10.50
CA LEU A 227 -10.95 15.48 10.87
C LEU A 227 -9.88 16.00 11.82
N ALA A 228 -9.39 17.21 11.56
CA ALA A 228 -8.34 17.83 12.37
C ALA A 228 -8.54 19.35 12.45
N THR A 229 -7.86 19.96 13.43
CA THR A 229 -7.69 21.42 13.52
C THR A 229 -6.30 21.78 13.04
N GLY A 230 -6.22 22.70 12.09
CA GLY A 230 -4.97 23.16 11.49
C GLY A 230 -4.16 24.07 12.43
N PRO A 231 -2.93 24.43 12.04
CA PRO A 231 -2.06 25.31 12.83
C PRO A 231 -2.67 26.68 13.13
N ALA A 232 -3.50 27.19 12.22
CA ALA A 232 -4.20 28.47 12.36
C ALA A 232 -5.51 28.37 13.17
N GLY A 233 -5.89 27.18 13.64
CA GLY A 233 -7.15 26.94 14.36
C GLY A 233 -8.33 26.57 13.46
N ASP A 234 -8.15 26.54 12.14
CA ASP A 234 -9.21 26.20 11.19
C ASP A 234 -9.56 24.71 11.23
N ALA A 235 -10.84 24.39 11.07
CA ALA A 235 -11.27 23.01 10.89
C ALA A 235 -10.95 22.52 9.47
N GLY A 236 -10.52 21.26 9.36
CA GLY A 236 -10.18 20.67 8.08
C GLY A 236 -9.90 19.18 8.15
N LEU A 237 -9.18 18.68 7.15
CA LEU A 237 -8.81 17.29 6.99
C LEU A 237 -7.31 17.14 7.11
N ARG A 238 -6.85 16.23 7.97
CA ARG A 238 -5.53 15.64 7.79
C ARG A 238 -5.68 14.44 6.87
N PHE A 239 -4.89 14.42 5.81
CA PHE A 239 -4.93 13.38 4.79
C PHE A 239 -3.55 12.77 4.56
N ASP A 240 -3.56 11.56 4.05
CA ASP A 240 -2.44 10.82 3.50
C ASP A 240 -2.98 10.06 2.29
N ILE A 241 -2.49 10.37 1.09
CA ILE A 241 -2.89 9.76 -0.19
C ILE A 241 -1.69 9.01 -0.74
N SER A 242 -1.90 7.75 -1.11
CA SER A 242 -0.93 6.91 -1.81
C SER A 242 -1.58 6.34 -3.07
N VAL A 243 -1.00 6.62 -4.23
CA VAL A 243 -1.46 6.16 -5.54
C VAL A 243 -0.31 5.51 -6.29
N ALA A 244 -0.61 4.52 -7.13
CA ALA A 244 0.34 3.97 -8.10
C ALA A 244 -0.32 4.06 -9.48
N ARG A 245 0.02 5.10 -10.25
CA ARG A 245 -0.68 5.43 -11.50
C ARG A 245 0.28 5.99 -12.55
N GLY A 246 -0.23 6.03 -13.79
CA GLY A 246 0.48 6.55 -14.94
C GLY A 246 1.24 5.48 -15.72
N PRO A 247 1.78 5.82 -16.90
CA PRO A 247 2.35 4.85 -17.84
C PRO A 247 3.52 4.03 -17.29
N SER A 248 4.17 4.52 -16.24
CA SER A 248 5.32 3.89 -15.60
C SER A 248 5.04 3.46 -14.16
N ASN A 249 3.77 3.50 -13.74
CA ASN A 249 3.29 3.04 -12.44
C ASN A 249 4.11 3.60 -11.27
N HIS A 250 4.46 4.89 -11.31
CA HIS A 250 5.23 5.50 -10.24
C HIS A 250 4.35 5.61 -8.98
N PRO A 251 4.88 5.23 -7.81
CA PRO A 251 4.20 5.51 -6.56
C PRO A 251 4.22 7.02 -6.34
N GLY A 252 3.05 7.55 -6.00
CA GLY A 252 2.84 8.93 -5.60
C GLY A 252 2.29 8.95 -4.19
N GLU A 253 2.96 9.65 -3.29
CA GLU A 253 2.51 9.85 -1.92
C GLU A 253 2.43 11.34 -1.62
N ILE A 254 1.34 11.76 -0.99
CA ILE A 254 1.16 13.13 -0.54
C ILE A 254 0.35 13.14 0.74
N GLN A 255 0.84 13.89 1.72
CA GLN A 255 0.19 14.05 3.02
C GLN A 255 0.11 15.53 3.37
N GLY A 256 -0.91 15.90 4.14
CA GLY A 256 -1.08 17.30 4.49
C GLY A 256 -2.31 17.61 5.31
N PHE A 257 -2.57 18.90 5.43
CA PHE A 257 -3.78 19.44 6.05
C PHE A 257 -4.54 20.30 5.05
N ALA A 258 -5.78 19.92 4.76
CA ALA A 258 -6.69 20.63 3.87
C ALA A 258 -7.77 21.34 4.71
N PRO A 259 -7.70 22.67 4.93
CA PRO A 259 -8.80 23.40 5.56
C PRO A 259 -10.09 23.28 4.72
N PHE A 260 -11.25 23.34 5.39
CA PHE A 260 -12.52 23.43 4.68
C PHE A 260 -12.67 24.83 4.07
N ALA A 261 -12.71 24.89 2.74
CA ALA A 261 -13.01 26.12 2.00
C ALA A 261 -14.50 26.43 1.99
N ASP A 262 -15.35 25.40 1.99
CA ASP A 262 -16.81 25.51 2.11
C ASP A 262 -17.35 24.31 2.93
N PRO A 263 -17.63 24.48 4.23
CA PRO A 263 -18.13 23.40 5.09
C PRO A 263 -19.51 22.88 4.68
N GLU A 264 -20.37 23.72 4.09
CA GLU A 264 -21.72 23.32 3.68
C GLU A 264 -21.66 22.42 2.45
N ARG A 265 -20.76 22.73 1.51
CA ARG A 265 -20.47 21.89 0.35
C ARG A 265 -19.48 20.78 0.64
N ARG A 266 -18.96 20.72 1.88
CA ARG A 266 -17.89 19.81 2.29
C ARG A 266 -16.73 19.84 1.29
N LEU A 267 -16.25 21.03 0.96
CA LEU A 267 -15.07 21.21 0.12
C LEU A 267 -13.86 21.49 1.02
N ALA A 268 -12.86 20.63 0.97
CA ALA A 268 -11.55 20.88 1.56
C ALA A 268 -10.51 21.10 0.47
N VAL A 269 -9.57 22.02 0.70
CA VAL A 269 -8.55 22.38 -0.29
C VAL A 269 -7.18 22.36 0.36
N PHE A 270 -6.27 21.60 -0.22
CA PHE A 270 -4.85 21.63 0.08
C PHE A 270 -4.11 22.41 -1.00
N LEU A 271 -3.16 23.23 -0.56
CA LEU A 271 -2.22 23.94 -1.42
C LEU A 271 -0.83 23.65 -0.91
N ASP A 272 0.00 23.01 -1.73
CA ASP A 272 1.41 22.89 -1.43
C ASP A 272 2.13 24.16 -1.84
N THR A 273 2.46 24.98 -0.85
CA THR A 273 3.20 26.22 -1.06
C THR A 273 4.71 26.04 -0.98
N ASP A 274 5.22 24.81 -0.83
CA ASP A 274 6.65 24.55 -0.88
C ASP A 274 7.18 24.93 -2.27
N PRO A 275 8.06 25.94 -2.38
CA PRO A 275 8.63 26.35 -3.66
C PRO A 275 9.46 25.25 -4.32
N GLU A 276 9.96 24.26 -3.57
CA GLU A 276 10.67 23.10 -4.12
C GLU A 276 9.72 22.07 -4.74
N ALA A 277 8.46 22.02 -4.27
CA ALA A 277 7.43 21.17 -4.82
C ALA A 277 6.68 21.82 -6.00
N ALA A 278 6.87 23.12 -6.24
CA ALA A 278 6.19 23.86 -7.28
C ALA A 278 6.71 23.50 -8.68
N VAL A 279 5.80 23.09 -9.57
CA VAL A 279 6.09 22.82 -10.98
C VAL A 279 5.83 24.09 -11.78
N ASP A 280 6.82 24.59 -12.51
CA ASP A 280 6.74 25.86 -13.26
C ASP A 280 6.31 27.06 -12.39
N GLY A 281 6.70 27.06 -11.11
CA GLY A 281 6.36 28.10 -10.14
C GLY A 281 4.89 28.10 -9.71
N LYS A 282 4.13 27.04 -9.99
CA LYS A 282 2.75 26.86 -9.55
C LYS A 282 2.68 25.83 -8.43
N ALA A 283 1.94 26.18 -7.38
CA ALA A 283 1.63 25.29 -6.27
C ALA A 283 0.82 24.07 -6.74
N ALA A 284 1.12 22.91 -6.17
CA ALA A 284 0.24 21.76 -6.25
C ALA A 284 -1.05 22.05 -5.48
N ARG A 285 -2.19 21.74 -6.08
CA ARG A 285 -3.52 21.96 -5.48
C ARG A 285 -4.29 20.65 -5.47
N ILE A 286 -4.84 20.29 -4.32
CA ILE A 286 -5.74 19.13 -4.18
C ILE A 286 -7.06 19.60 -3.58
N GLU A 287 -8.16 19.28 -4.26
CA GLU A 287 -9.52 19.53 -3.79
C GLU A 287 -10.21 18.22 -3.44
N PHE A 288 -10.87 18.19 -2.29
CA PHE A 288 -11.66 17.07 -1.80
C PHE A 288 -13.14 17.45 -1.81
N LEU A 289 -13.91 16.89 -2.74
CA LEU A 289 -15.34 17.16 -2.91
C LEU A 289 -16.14 15.93 -2.45
N PHE A 290 -16.83 16.06 -1.32
CA PHE A 290 -17.61 14.95 -0.76
C PHE A 290 -19.04 14.93 -1.28
N ASP A 291 -19.43 13.80 -1.86
CA ASP A 291 -20.78 13.53 -2.37
C ASP A 291 -21.31 12.23 -1.77
N GLY A 292 -21.81 12.34 -0.54
CA GLY A 292 -22.38 11.22 0.21
C GLY A 292 -21.36 10.12 0.53
N GLU A 293 -21.40 9.04 -0.26
CA GLU A 293 -20.54 7.86 -0.09
C GLU A 293 -19.27 7.91 -0.95
N ARG A 294 -19.22 8.91 -1.83
CA ARG A 294 -18.18 9.14 -2.82
C ARG A 294 -17.43 10.41 -2.47
N MET A 295 -16.16 10.44 -2.81
CA MET A 295 -15.37 11.66 -2.81
C MET A 295 -14.67 11.80 -4.14
N GLU A 296 -14.83 12.96 -4.78
CA GLU A 296 -14.04 13.34 -5.94
C GLU A 296 -12.81 14.11 -5.46
N VAL A 297 -11.64 13.60 -5.83
CA VAL A 297 -10.36 14.28 -5.64
C VAL A 297 -9.97 14.91 -6.96
N ARG A 298 -9.71 16.21 -6.96
CA ARG A 298 -9.18 16.94 -8.12
C ARG A 298 -7.79 17.43 -7.79
N ALA A 299 -6.85 17.17 -8.68
CA ALA A 299 -5.46 17.53 -8.49
C ALA A 299 -5.00 18.44 -9.65
N GLU A 300 -4.33 19.54 -9.33
CA GLU A 300 -3.73 20.45 -10.30
C GLU A 300 -2.24 20.65 -10.00
N ASN A 301 -1.42 20.67 -11.05
CA ASN A 301 0.04 20.78 -10.98
C ASN A 301 0.72 19.70 -10.11
N THR A 302 0.16 18.49 -10.09
CA THR A 302 0.69 17.35 -9.32
C THR A 302 1.53 16.38 -10.13
N ASP A 303 1.53 16.51 -11.47
CA ASP A 303 2.15 15.57 -12.41
C ASP A 303 3.67 15.40 -12.25
N TYR A 304 4.33 16.28 -11.52
CA TYR A 304 5.77 16.21 -11.21
C TYR A 304 6.05 16.42 -9.73
N TYR A 305 5.05 16.16 -8.88
CA TYR A 305 5.18 16.31 -7.44
C TYR A 305 6.33 15.43 -6.93
N HIS A 306 7.35 16.06 -6.33
CA HIS A 306 8.63 15.45 -5.95
C HIS A 306 9.37 14.67 -7.06
N GLY A 307 9.23 15.09 -8.32
CA GLY A 307 9.99 14.55 -9.45
C GLY A 307 9.47 13.22 -10.01
N ALA A 308 8.37 12.69 -9.48
CA ALA A 308 7.66 11.51 -10.00
C ALA A 308 6.31 11.90 -10.59
N ARG A 309 5.85 11.14 -11.60
CA ARG A 309 4.52 11.32 -12.20
C ARG A 309 3.45 10.69 -11.33
N ALA A 310 2.96 11.44 -10.36
CA ALA A 310 1.88 11.05 -9.46
C ALA A 310 0.56 11.73 -9.85
N TYR A 311 -0.47 10.93 -10.12
CA TYR A 311 -1.82 11.41 -10.46
C TYR A 311 -2.77 11.11 -9.31
N PHE A 312 -3.06 12.12 -8.49
CA PHE A 312 -3.89 11.97 -7.28
C PHE A 312 -5.39 12.16 -7.54
N ASP A 313 -5.77 12.65 -8.72
CA ASP A 313 -7.15 12.85 -9.10
C ASP A 313 -7.91 11.52 -9.17
N GLY A 314 -9.19 11.52 -8.83
CA GLY A 314 -9.98 10.31 -8.94
C GLY A 314 -11.22 10.31 -8.07
N THR A 315 -11.95 9.20 -8.16
CA THR A 315 -13.15 8.97 -7.38
C THR A 315 -12.85 7.93 -6.31
N PHE A 316 -12.92 8.34 -5.05
CA PHE A 316 -12.67 7.52 -3.88
C PHE A 316 -13.98 7.15 -3.19
N PHE A 317 -13.99 5.95 -2.61
CA PHE A 317 -15.10 5.38 -1.84
C PHE A 317 -14.58 4.97 -0.47
N ARG A 318 -15.41 5.16 0.56
CA ARG A 318 -15.02 4.85 1.93
C ARG A 318 -15.04 3.34 2.16
N GLU A 319 -13.88 2.76 2.45
CA GLU A 319 -13.73 1.34 2.75
C GLU A 319 -14.12 1.01 4.20
N GLY A 320 -13.76 1.89 5.15
CA GLY A 320 -13.96 1.63 6.57
C GLY A 320 -13.54 2.75 7.51
N PRO A 321 -13.77 2.59 8.83
CA PRO A 321 -13.23 3.50 9.85
C PRO A 321 -11.70 3.43 9.92
N LEU A 322 -11.09 4.45 10.52
CA LEU A 322 -9.68 4.38 10.89
C LEU A 322 -9.51 3.36 12.02
N ASN A 323 -8.64 2.37 11.80
CA ASN A 323 -8.15 1.54 12.88
C ASN A 323 -7.08 2.34 13.66
N GLY A 324 -6.84 2.03 14.94
CA GLY A 324 -5.91 2.81 15.79
C GLY A 324 -4.45 2.88 15.30
N GLU A 325 -4.10 2.08 14.28
CA GLU A 325 -2.81 2.10 13.58
C GLU A 325 -2.80 2.98 12.32
N SER A 326 -3.97 3.32 11.78
CA SER A 326 -4.15 4.00 10.48
C SER A 326 -4.40 5.50 10.60
N SER A 327 -4.02 6.17 11.71
CA SER A 327 -4.20 7.62 11.82
C SER A 327 -3.10 8.35 11.03
N PRO A 328 -3.48 9.27 10.12
CA PRO A 328 -2.50 9.98 9.30
C PRO A 328 -1.61 10.85 10.22
N GLY A 329 -0.29 10.70 10.11
CA GLY A 329 0.69 11.42 10.92
C GLY A 329 1.03 10.83 12.30
N ARG A 330 0.76 9.54 12.57
CA ARG A 330 1.28 8.87 13.80
C ARG A 330 2.71 8.34 13.66
N ALA A 331 3.32 8.43 12.49
CA ALA A 331 4.77 8.36 12.39
C ALA A 331 5.34 9.52 13.24
N LYS A 332 6.09 9.20 14.30
CA LYS A 332 6.68 10.18 15.21
C LYS A 332 7.51 11.16 14.40
N ASP A 333 6.97 12.34 14.15
CA ASP A 333 7.69 13.44 13.56
C ASP A 333 8.77 13.91 14.56
N PRO A 334 10.08 13.62 14.36
CA PRO A 334 11.10 13.99 15.32
C PRO A 334 11.40 15.50 15.28
N ASN A 335 10.91 16.21 14.25
CA ASN A 335 11.36 17.55 13.90
C ASN A 335 10.37 18.69 14.18
N LEU A 336 9.19 18.43 14.76
CA LEU A 336 8.28 19.50 15.17
C LEU A 336 8.64 20.17 16.51
N ASN A 337 9.77 19.80 17.15
CA ASN A 337 10.25 20.43 18.39
C ASN A 337 11.32 21.52 18.20
N SER A 338 11.73 21.86 16.97
CA SER A 338 12.77 22.87 16.72
C SER A 338 12.26 24.31 16.55
N ALA A 339 10.95 24.54 16.61
CA ALA A 339 10.35 25.88 16.44
C ALA A 339 9.87 26.56 17.74
N ARG A 340 10.36 26.12 18.92
CA ARG A 340 10.31 26.96 20.13
C ARG A 340 11.64 27.71 20.24
N GLY A 341 11.74 28.81 19.50
CA GLY A 341 12.75 29.82 19.77
C GLY A 341 12.51 30.40 21.15
N ASP A 342 13.44 30.16 22.07
CA ASP A 342 13.52 30.91 23.32
C ASP A 342 13.61 32.40 22.99
N PRO A 343 12.83 33.29 23.65
CA PRO A 343 12.99 34.72 23.47
C PRO A 343 14.39 35.13 23.91
N ALA A 344 15.11 35.80 23.00
CA ALA A 344 16.44 36.34 23.27
C ALA A 344 16.42 37.24 24.52
N PRO A 345 17.41 37.13 25.42
CA PRO A 345 17.48 38.01 26.58
C PRO A 345 17.78 39.46 26.15
N ASP A 346 16.99 40.39 26.69
CA ASP A 346 17.15 41.83 26.55
C ASP A 346 18.60 42.27 26.80
N ARG A 347 19.23 42.86 25.78
CA ARG A 347 20.49 43.60 25.96
C ARG A 347 20.16 44.98 26.54
N PRO A 348 20.78 45.40 27.65
CA PRO A 348 20.57 46.73 28.20
C PRO A 348 21.26 47.79 27.31
N ALA A 349 20.52 48.88 27.08
CA ALA A 349 20.98 50.06 26.35
C ALA A 349 22.21 50.68 27.05
N GLY A 350 23.36 50.62 26.38
CA GLY A 350 24.58 51.31 26.77
C GLY A 350 24.42 52.83 26.63
N ARG A 351 24.44 53.49 27.78
CA ARG A 351 24.41 54.95 27.98
C ARG A 351 25.80 55.52 27.67
N THR A 352 25.99 56.17 26.52
CA THR A 352 27.19 56.99 26.26
C THR A 352 26.99 58.39 26.84
N ASP A 353 27.65 58.63 27.97
CA ASP A 353 27.79 59.92 28.61
C ASP A 353 29.09 60.58 28.08
N THR A 354 28.95 61.63 27.27
CA THR A 354 30.09 62.47 26.85
C THR A 354 30.01 63.82 27.55
N ARG A 355 30.88 64.05 28.53
CA ARG A 355 31.24 65.39 29.01
C ARG A 355 32.76 65.56 29.19
N ARG A 356 33.32 66.36 28.27
CA ARG A 356 34.43 67.34 28.34
C ARG A 356 35.40 67.32 29.53
N LYS A 357 36.70 67.40 29.20
CA LYS A 357 37.73 68.44 29.52
C LYS A 357 39.09 67.83 29.09
N ALA A 358 40.08 68.53 28.53
CA ALA A 358 40.40 69.94 28.37
C ALA A 358 41.13 70.13 27.03
#